data_AF-A0A1W9HS41-F1
#
_entry.id   AF-A0A1W9HS41-F1
#
_cell.length_a   1.000
_cell.length_b   1.000
_cell.length_c   1.000
_cell.angle_alpha   90.00
_cell.angle_beta   90.00
_cell.angle_gamma   90.00
#
_symmetry.space_group_name_H-M   'P 1'
#
loop_
_entity.id
_entity.type
_entity.pdbx_description
1 polymer ?
#
loop_
_entity_poly.entity_id
_entity_poly.type
_entity_poly.pdbx_seq_one_letter_code
_entity_poly.pdbx_strand_id
1 'polypeptide(L)'
;MSLKVELKPGEKIIIGESVLTNGVGRTTILIDGTAPILRERDVLAPDLANTPASRIYLCVQMMYLHNDILKFHEQYLEFVRDLITAAPSFTPILQRVSNFVLRGMLYKAVKEAKSLLSHEKALLSNV
;
A
#
# COMPACT_ATOMS: atom_id res chain seq x y z
N MET A 1 -13.79 0.06 17.92
CA MET A 1 -14.68 -0.72 17.03
C MET A 1 -13.88 -1.89 16.52
N SER A 2 -14.41 -3.11 16.67
CA SER A 2 -13.77 -4.34 16.19
C SER A 2 -13.85 -4.41 14.66
N LEU A 3 -12.73 -4.67 13.98
CA LEU A 3 -12.73 -4.94 12.56
C LEU A 3 -13.18 -6.39 12.34
N LYS A 4 -14.34 -6.58 11.70
CA LYS A 4 -14.84 -7.90 11.31
C LYS A 4 -14.35 -8.24 9.90
N VAL A 5 -13.61 -9.34 9.77
CA VAL A 5 -13.07 -9.82 8.49
C VAL A 5 -13.46 -11.27 8.25
N GLU A 6 -14.01 -11.56 7.08
CA GLU A 6 -14.14 -12.93 6.59
C GLU A 6 -12.97 -13.29 5.68
N LEU A 7 -12.42 -14.49 5.91
CA LEU A 7 -11.31 -15.06 5.16
C LEU A 7 -11.67 -16.40 4.54
N LYS A 8 -11.29 -16.58 3.28
CA LYS A 8 -11.32 -17.87 2.59
C LYS A 8 -10.14 -18.75 3.01
N PRO A 9 -10.17 -20.08 2.81
CA PRO A 9 -9.02 -20.94 3.08
C PRO A 9 -7.76 -20.42 2.40
N GLY A 10 -6.67 -20.29 3.15
CA GLY A 10 -5.38 -19.78 2.66
C GLY A 10 -5.28 -18.26 2.48
N GLU A 11 -6.38 -17.48 2.59
CA GLU A 11 -6.32 -16.01 2.47
C GLU A 11 -5.54 -15.42 3.65
N LYS A 12 -4.69 -14.42 3.37
CA LYS A 12 -3.86 -13.77 4.39
C LYS A 12 -4.33 -12.36 4.74
N ILE A 13 -4.05 -11.98 5.99
CA ILE A 13 -4.11 -10.61 6.50
C ILE A 13 -2.74 -10.30 7.08
N ILE A 14 -2.25 -9.10 6.81
CA ILE A 14 -1.05 -8.55 7.42
C ILE A 14 -1.50 -7.61 8.54
N ILE A 15 -0.95 -7.78 9.74
CA ILE A 15 -1.22 -6.99 10.94
C ILE A 15 0.12 -6.46 11.46
N GLY A 16 0.44 -5.20 11.15
CA GLY A 16 1.76 -4.64 11.37
C GLY A 16 2.85 -5.48 10.71
N GLU A 17 3.73 -6.07 11.53
CA GLU A 17 4.82 -6.96 11.09
C GLU A 17 4.43 -8.46 11.10
N SER A 18 3.20 -8.79 11.50
CA SER A 18 2.71 -10.16 11.59
C SER A 18 1.82 -10.53 10.41
N VAL A 19 1.80 -11.81 10.04
CA VAL A 19 0.91 -12.34 9.00
C VAL A 19 -0.01 -13.39 9.59
N LEU A 20 -1.31 -13.15 9.47
CA LEU A 20 -2.35 -14.11 9.79
C LEU A 20 -2.75 -14.83 8.50
N THR A 21 -2.59 -16.15 8.48
CA THR A 21 -3.06 -17.00 7.37
C THR A 21 -4.26 -17.79 7.85
N ASN A 22 -5.37 -17.72 7.11
CA ASN A 22 -6.50 -18.57 7.41
C ASN A 22 -6.18 -20.02 7.01
N GLY A 23 -6.45 -20.96 7.93
CA GLY A 23 -6.22 -22.38 7.70
C GLY A 23 -7.28 -23.01 6.79
N VAL A 24 -7.81 -24.16 7.20
CA VAL A 24 -8.85 -24.87 6.47
C VAL A 24 -10.22 -24.25 6.78
N GLY A 25 -11.07 -24.11 5.75
CA GLY A 25 -12.43 -23.58 5.89
C GLY A 25 -12.53 -22.06 5.85
N ARG A 26 -13.75 -21.55 5.71
CA ARG A 26 -14.02 -20.10 5.74
C ARG A 26 -14.20 -19.66 7.20
N THR A 27 -13.51 -18.61 7.60
CA THR A 27 -13.47 -18.17 9.01
C THR A 27 -13.78 -16.68 9.11
N THR A 28 -14.53 -16.30 10.14
CA THR A 28 -14.72 -14.90 10.54
C THR A 28 -13.80 -14.58 11.70
N ILE A 29 -13.02 -13.51 11.57
CA ILE A 29 -12.12 -13.01 12.59
C ILE A 29 -12.58 -11.63 13.01
N LEU A 30 -12.59 -11.39 14.32
CA LEU A 30 -12.80 -10.07 14.91
C LEU A 30 -11.44 -9.60 15.44
N ILE A 31 -11.00 -8.43 14.99
CA ILE A 31 -9.72 -7.85 15.39
C ILE A 31 -10.00 -6.56 16.14
N ASP A 32 -9.59 -6.51 17.40
CA ASP A 32 -9.67 -5.33 18.24
C ASP A 32 -8.29 -4.68 18.39
N GLY A 33 -8.23 -3.35 18.24
CA GLY A 33 -7.01 -2.58 18.42
C GLY A 33 -6.81 -1.52 17.34
N THR A 34 -5.59 -0.98 17.31
CA THR A 34 -5.18 0.12 16.41
C THR A 34 -4.03 -0.28 15.50
N ALA A 35 -3.62 -1.55 15.51
CA ALA A 35 -2.56 -2.04 14.66
C ALA A 35 -2.89 -1.78 13.17
N PRO A 36 -1.89 -1.48 12.34
CA PRO A 36 -2.07 -1.41 10.88
C PRO A 36 -2.55 -2.76 10.34
N ILE A 37 -3.58 -2.77 9.48
CA ILE A 37 -4.14 -4.01 8.92
C ILE A 37 -4.30 -3.86 7.40
N LEU A 38 -3.72 -4.79 6.63
CA LEU A 38 -3.92 -4.94 5.19
C LEU A 38 -4.36 -6.35 4.84
N ARG A 39 -5.21 -6.48 3.83
CA ARG A 39 -5.50 -7.79 3.22
C ARG A 39 -4.42 -8.15 2.21
N GLU A 40 -4.19 -9.44 1.98
CA GLU A 40 -3.21 -9.93 1.00
C GLU A 40 -3.37 -9.29 -0.39
N ARG A 41 -4.60 -9.10 -0.86
CA ARG A 41 -4.91 -8.46 -2.16
C ARG A 41 -4.45 -6.99 -2.28
N ASP A 42 -4.18 -6.37 -1.15
CA ASP A 42 -3.72 -4.98 -1.02
C ASP A 42 -2.25 -4.94 -0.58
N VAL A 43 -1.58 -6.09 -0.48
CA VAL A 43 -0.15 -6.15 -0.17
C VAL A 43 0.64 -6.44 -1.44
N LEU A 44 1.62 -5.59 -1.70
CA LEU A 44 2.65 -5.83 -2.69
C LEU A 44 3.88 -6.43 -2.01
N ALA A 45 4.33 -7.58 -2.49
CA ALA A 45 5.56 -8.20 -2.03
C ALA A 45 6.78 -7.41 -2.53
N PRO A 46 7.86 -7.25 -1.72
CA PRO A 46 9.01 -6.43 -2.09
C PRO A 46 9.67 -6.81 -3.42
N ASP A 47 9.73 -8.11 -3.72
CA ASP A 47 10.28 -8.69 -4.95
C ASP A 47 9.46 -8.37 -6.22
N LEU A 48 8.20 -7.94 -6.06
CA LEU A 48 7.32 -7.54 -7.15
C LEU A 48 7.34 -6.03 -7.42
N ALA A 49 8.01 -5.23 -6.58
CA ALA A 49 8.09 -3.77 -6.71
C ALA A 49 9.15 -3.33 -7.74
N ASN A 50 8.96 -3.76 -8.98
CA ASN A 50 9.96 -3.64 -10.05
C ASN A 50 9.74 -2.43 -10.98
N THR A 51 8.72 -1.64 -10.73
CA THR A 51 8.36 -0.45 -11.53
C THR A 51 8.39 0.82 -10.67
N PRO A 52 8.57 2.02 -11.25
CA PRO A 52 8.53 3.28 -10.51
C PRO A 52 7.27 3.45 -9.66
N ALA A 53 6.07 3.17 -10.19
CA ALA A 53 4.83 3.29 -9.42
C ALA A 53 4.75 2.25 -8.30
N SER A 54 5.22 1.02 -8.54
CA SER A 54 5.17 -0.06 -7.55
C SER A 54 6.16 0.12 -6.40
N ARG A 55 7.32 0.75 -6.64
CA ARG A 55 8.23 1.17 -5.58
C ARG A 55 7.62 2.20 -4.64
N ILE A 56 6.88 3.17 -5.18
CA ILE A 56 6.15 4.17 -4.37
C ILE A 56 5.03 3.50 -3.58
N TYR A 57 4.26 2.61 -4.21
CA TYR A 57 3.22 1.84 -3.54
C TYR A 57 3.79 1.04 -2.36
N LEU A 58 4.87 0.29 -2.59
CA LEU A 58 5.56 -0.47 -1.55
C LEU A 58 6.06 0.44 -0.42
N CYS A 59 6.67 1.57 -0.74
CA CYS A 59 7.17 2.52 0.25
C CYS A 59 6.05 3.03 1.17
N VAL A 60 4.92 3.45 0.60
CA VAL A 60 3.74 3.90 1.37
C VAL A 60 3.11 2.75 2.18
N GLN A 61 3.09 1.53 1.62
CA GLN A 61 2.69 0.33 2.35
C GLN A 61 3.58 0.09 3.57
N MET A 62 4.89 0.22 3.43
CA MET A 62 5.84 0.00 4.53
C MET A 62 5.69 1.08 5.61
N MET A 63 5.48 2.35 5.23
CA MET A 63 5.11 3.41 6.17
C MET A 63 3.87 3.04 6.98
N TYR A 64 2.83 2.51 6.33
CA TYR A 64 1.61 2.10 7.02
C TYR A 64 1.85 0.91 7.96
N LEU A 65 2.47 -0.17 7.48
CA LEU A 65 2.65 -1.40 8.26
C LEU A 65 3.58 -1.22 9.47
N HIS A 66 4.61 -0.39 9.35
CA HIS A 66 5.50 -0.06 10.47
C HIS A 66 4.98 1.12 11.30
N ASN A 67 3.95 1.81 10.81
CA ASN A 67 3.44 3.05 11.38
C ASN A 67 4.55 4.12 11.61
N ASP A 68 5.48 4.21 10.66
CA ASP A 68 6.67 5.07 10.74
C ASP A 68 6.87 5.79 9.40
N ILE A 69 6.50 7.06 9.35
CA ILE A 69 6.63 7.88 8.13
C ILE A 69 8.08 8.33 7.95
N LEU A 70 8.74 8.71 9.05
CA LEU A 70 10.05 9.35 9.03
C LEU A 70 11.11 8.39 8.48
N LYS A 71 11.04 7.12 8.87
CA LYS A 71 11.94 6.07 8.39
C LYS A 71 11.97 5.92 6.87
N PHE A 72 10.85 6.15 6.19
CA PHE A 72 10.74 5.96 4.74
C PHE A 72 10.60 7.28 3.96
N HIS A 73 10.61 8.43 4.65
CA HIS A 73 10.27 9.72 4.05
C HIS A 73 11.25 10.12 2.93
N GLU A 74 12.55 9.99 3.17
CA GLU A 74 13.58 10.36 2.18
C GLU A 74 13.46 9.51 0.90
N GLN A 75 13.34 8.19 1.08
CA GLN A 75 13.15 7.25 -0.02
C GLN A 75 11.86 7.52 -0.80
N TYR A 76 10.76 7.84 -0.11
CA TYR A 76 9.50 8.21 -0.75
C TYR A 76 9.66 9.46 -1.63
N LEU A 77 10.30 10.51 -1.12
CA LEU A 77 10.52 11.75 -1.87
C LEU A 77 11.40 11.53 -3.10
N GLU A 78 12.43 10.69 -3.00
CA GLU A 78 13.27 10.29 -4.13
C GLU A 78 12.43 9.62 -5.22
N PHE A 79 11.68 8.58 -4.89
CA PHE A 79 10.84 7.90 -5.88
C PHE A 79 9.77 8.81 -6.50
N VAL A 80 9.17 9.70 -5.72
CA VAL A 80 8.20 10.68 -6.22
C VAL A 80 8.85 11.64 -7.23
N ARG A 81 10.06 12.16 -6.93
CA ARG A 81 10.79 13.04 -7.85
C ARG A 81 11.14 12.34 -9.15
N ASP A 82 11.64 11.11 -9.06
CA ASP A 82 12.01 10.32 -10.23
C ASP A 82 10.80 10.05 -11.13
N LEU A 83 9.67 9.64 -10.53
CA LEU A 83 8.45 9.35 -11.29
C LEU A 83 7.86 10.60 -11.94
N ILE A 84 7.82 11.75 -11.24
CA ILE A 84 7.31 12.99 -11.83
C ILE A 84 8.19 13.45 -13.00
N THR A 85 9.51 13.32 -12.85
CA THR A 85 10.48 13.71 -13.89
C THR A 85 10.33 12.83 -15.13
N ALA A 86 10.17 11.51 -14.95
CA ALA A 86 10.00 10.57 -16.06
C ALA A 86 8.60 10.60 -16.69
N ALA A 87 7.56 10.80 -15.88
CA ALA A 87 6.16 10.75 -16.30
C ALA A 87 5.29 11.77 -15.53
N PRO A 88 5.23 13.03 -15.99
CA PRO A 88 4.46 14.09 -15.31
C PRO A 88 2.96 13.81 -15.16
N SER A 89 2.39 12.89 -15.96
CA SER A 89 0.98 12.49 -15.88
C SER A 89 0.58 11.90 -14.53
N PHE A 90 1.54 11.39 -13.74
CA PHE A 90 1.29 10.86 -12.40
C PHE A 90 1.10 11.95 -11.33
N THR A 91 1.46 13.21 -11.62
CA THR A 91 1.45 14.32 -10.66
C THR A 91 0.12 14.44 -9.88
N PRO A 92 -1.07 14.40 -10.50
CA PRO A 92 -2.32 14.54 -9.75
C PRO A 92 -2.55 13.40 -8.74
N ILE A 93 -2.12 12.18 -9.07
CA ILE A 93 -2.23 11.03 -8.17
C ILE A 93 -1.23 11.18 -7.02
N LEU A 94 0.02 11.52 -7.33
CA LEU A 94 1.08 11.69 -6.34
C LEU A 94 0.80 12.82 -5.36
N GLN A 95 0.18 13.93 -5.81
CA GLN A 95 -0.28 15.00 -4.92
C GLN A 95 -1.30 14.48 -3.90
N ARG A 96 -2.27 13.64 -4.31
CA ARG A 96 -3.26 13.06 -3.40
C ARG A 96 -2.61 12.08 -2.41
N VAL A 97 -1.71 11.21 -2.88
CA VAL A 97 -0.96 10.30 -2.01
C VAL A 97 -0.15 11.09 -0.98
N SER A 98 0.63 12.08 -1.42
CA SER A 98 1.47 12.92 -0.57
C SER A 98 0.64 13.65 0.48
N ASN A 99 -0.52 14.19 0.10
CA ASN A 99 -1.44 14.84 1.03
C ASN A 99 -1.95 13.89 2.12
N PHE A 100 -2.23 12.63 1.81
CA PHE A 100 -2.60 11.65 2.82
C PHE A 100 -1.42 11.28 3.74
N VAL A 101 -0.21 11.11 3.19
CA VAL A 101 1.01 10.84 3.98
C VAL A 101 1.30 11.98 4.94
N LEU A 102 1.31 13.23 4.46
CA LEU A 102 1.57 14.43 5.29
C LEU A 102 0.58 14.59 6.45
N ARG A 103 -0.68 14.15 6.25
CA ARG A 103 -1.72 14.19 7.29
C ARG A 103 -1.73 12.95 8.19
N GLY A 104 -0.79 12.03 8.04
CA GLY A 104 -0.74 10.76 8.79
C GLY A 104 -1.87 9.79 8.45
N MET A 105 -2.64 10.04 7.38
CA MET A 105 -3.74 9.17 6.94
C MET A 105 -3.23 8.00 6.09
N LEU A 106 -2.34 7.20 6.66
CA LEU A 106 -1.55 6.20 5.93
C LEU A 106 -2.38 5.10 5.25
N TYR A 107 -3.45 4.63 5.88
CA TYR A 107 -4.36 3.67 5.22
C TYR A 107 -5.00 4.24 3.94
N LYS A 108 -5.37 5.53 3.96
CA LYS A 108 -5.88 6.22 2.76
C LYS A 108 -4.77 6.44 1.74
N ALA A 109 -3.56 6.74 2.20
CA ALA A 109 -2.39 6.87 1.32
C ALA A 109 -2.11 5.58 0.55
N VAL A 110 -2.14 4.41 1.22
CA VAL A 110 -1.97 3.09 0.56
C VAL A 110 -3.05 2.88 -0.49
N LYS A 111 -4.33 3.13 -0.15
CA LYS A 111 -5.44 2.99 -1.11
C LYS A 111 -5.28 3.88 -2.33
N GLU A 112 -4.89 5.15 -2.13
CA GLU A 112 -4.67 6.09 -3.23
C GLU A 112 -3.45 5.68 -4.06
N ALA A 113 -2.35 5.26 -3.42
CA ALA A 113 -1.14 4.81 -4.10
C ALA A 113 -1.39 3.60 -5.01
N LYS A 114 -2.38 2.76 -4.69
CA LYS A 114 -2.79 1.65 -5.57
C LYS A 114 -3.21 2.12 -6.95
N SER A 115 -3.76 3.33 -7.07
CA SER A 115 -4.13 3.92 -8.36
C SER A 115 -2.93 4.27 -9.24
N LEU A 116 -1.73 4.46 -8.65
CA LEU A 116 -0.49 4.62 -9.42
C LEU A 116 -0.21 3.36 -10.23
N LEU A 117 -0.38 2.17 -9.64
CA LEU A 117 -0.19 0.89 -10.33
C LEU A 117 -1.14 0.74 -11.51
N SER A 118 -2.41 1.12 -11.31
CA SER A 118 -3.42 1.06 -12.38
C SER A 118 -3.12 2.03 -13.51
N HIS A 119 -2.65 3.24 -13.18
CA HIS A 119 -2.29 4.24 -14.19
C HIS A 119 -1.05 3.81 -14.99
N GLU A 120 -0.01 3.32 -14.31
CA GLU A 120 1.20 2.79 -14.95
C GLU A 120 0.88 1.64 -15.89
N LYS A 121 0.05 0.68 -15.44
CA LYS A 121 -0.38 -0.42 -16.29
C LYS A 121 -1.14 0.05 -17.53
N ALA A 122 -2.01 1.05 -17.40
CA ALA A 122 -2.77 1.62 -18.51
C ALA A 122 -1.87 2.35 -19.53
N LEU A 123 -0.83 3.04 -19.06
CA LEU A 123 0.15 3.68 -19.93
C LEU A 123 0.94 2.63 -20.71
N LEU A 124 1.41 1.57 -20.05
CA LEU A 124 2.17 0.49 -20.69
C LEU A 124 1.34 -0.36 -21.66
N SER A 125 0.02 -0.46 -21.46
CA SER A 125 -0.87 -1.18 -22.39
C SER A 125 -1.26 -0.37 -23.63
N ASN A 126 -1.03 0.94 -23.61
CA ASN A 126 -1.33 1.85 -24.72
C ASN A 126 -0.08 2.17 -25.58
N VAL A 127 1.00 1.42 -25.38
CA VAL A 127 2.23 1.43 -26.19
C VAL A 127 2.26 0.13 -26.99
#